data_AF-A0A952DCV4-F1
#
_entry.id   AF-A0A952DCV4-F1
#
_cell.length_a   1.000
_cell.length_b   1.000
_cell.length_c   1.000
_cell.angle_alpha   90.00
_cell.angle_beta   90.00
_cell.angle_gamma   90.00
#
_symmetry.space_group_name_H-M   'P 1'
#
loop_
_entity.id
_entity.type
_entity.pdbx_description
1 polymer ?
#
loop_
_entity_poly.entity_id
_entity_poly.type
_entity_poly.pdbx_seq_one_letter_code
_entity_poly.pdbx_strand_id
1 'polypeptide(L)'
;MTSAQTGPSPFIVRLARTGVTIGVVDALWAVVLTLAYGRSVTALWQGVAAVPFGRAMLDAGARGTLVGLGVHFCVALWWSFVFLFAHTQSAALRRLVSTTGGMAVVASLYGPAIWCVMSLLVIPVMTHTPTVITVRWVIQLCGHALFVGLPIVWTGRRTHW
;
A
#
# COMPACT_ATOMS: atom_id res chain seq x y z
N MET A 1 -21.33 35.15 14.32
CA MET A 1 -21.41 34.02 13.36
C MET A 1 -20.01 33.72 12.87
N THR A 2 -19.35 32.71 13.45
CA THR A 2 -18.06 32.22 12.98
C THR A 2 -18.30 31.42 11.69
N SER A 3 -17.72 31.88 10.58
CA SER A 3 -17.69 31.14 9.32
C SER A 3 -17.11 29.74 9.57
N ALA A 4 -17.91 28.69 9.39
CA ALA A 4 -17.44 27.32 9.41
C ALA A 4 -16.30 27.18 8.38
N GLN A 5 -15.12 26.74 8.82
CA GLN A 5 -14.01 26.46 7.90
C GLN A 5 -14.42 25.30 6.99
N THR A 6 -14.64 25.57 5.70
CA THR A 6 -15.09 24.61 4.69
C THR A 6 -13.95 23.76 4.10
N GLY A 7 -12.79 23.70 4.76
CA GLY A 7 -11.63 22.94 4.31
C GLY A 7 -11.74 21.44 4.61
N PRO A 8 -11.10 20.57 3.82
CA PRO A 8 -11.02 19.14 4.14
C PRO A 8 -10.34 18.94 5.50
N SER A 9 -10.81 17.97 6.29
CA SER A 9 -10.29 17.74 7.63
C SER A 9 -8.78 17.42 7.58
N PRO A 10 -8.00 17.79 8.61
CA PRO A 10 -6.56 17.48 8.66
C PRO A 10 -6.28 15.98 8.51
N PHE A 11 -7.23 15.13 8.96
CA PHE A 11 -7.16 13.69 8.77
C PHE A 11 -7.27 13.29 7.30
N ILE A 12 -8.24 13.84 6.55
CA ILE A 12 -8.42 13.53 5.12
C ILE A 12 -7.19 13.94 4.31
N VAL A 13 -6.65 15.13 4.55
CA VAL A 13 -5.43 15.60 3.86
C VAL A 13 -4.26 14.66 4.13
N ARG A 14 -4.08 14.26 5.39
CA ARG A 14 -3.02 13.35 5.80
C ARG A 14 -3.20 11.96 5.20
N LEU A 15 -4.43 11.43 5.18
CA LEU A 15 -4.77 10.16 4.54
C LEU A 15 -4.47 10.18 3.04
N ALA A 16 -4.92 11.21 2.32
CA ALA A 16 -4.67 11.34 0.90
C ALA A 16 -3.17 11.40 0.59
N ARG A 17 -2.41 12.21 1.35
CA ARG A 17 -0.95 12.33 1.15
C ARG A 17 -0.21 11.04 1.46
N THR A 18 -0.54 10.37 2.56
CA THR A 18 0.06 9.09 2.91
C THR A 18 -0.28 8.04 1.85
N GLY A 19 -1.55 7.87 1.51
CA GLY A 19 -2.00 6.89 0.51
C GLY A 19 -1.41 7.10 -0.88
N VAL A 20 -1.37 8.34 -1.38
CA VAL A 20 -0.74 8.64 -2.68
C VAL A 20 0.75 8.37 -2.64
N THR A 21 1.45 8.78 -1.58
CA THR A 21 2.89 8.57 -1.46
C THR A 21 3.23 7.09 -1.48
N ILE A 22 2.51 6.28 -0.70
CA ILE A 22 2.73 4.83 -0.65
C ILE A 22 2.36 4.18 -1.97
N GLY A 23 1.20 4.55 -2.54
CA GLY A 23 0.73 3.99 -3.80
C GLY A 23 1.76 4.20 -4.92
N VAL A 24 2.38 5.38 -4.99
CA VAL A 24 3.45 5.68 -5.94
C VAL A 24 4.72 4.89 -5.65
N VAL A 25 5.22 4.91 -4.41
CA VAL A 25 6.49 4.23 -4.06
C VAL A 25 6.38 2.72 -4.27
N ASP A 26 5.27 2.12 -3.85
CA ASP A 26 5.01 0.69 -4.04
C ASP A 26 4.80 0.34 -5.52
N ALA A 27 4.10 1.19 -6.27
CA ALA A 27 3.93 0.99 -7.71
C ALA A 27 5.27 1.01 -8.45
N LEU A 28 6.15 1.96 -8.12
CA LEU A 28 7.49 2.05 -8.70
C LEU A 28 8.32 0.82 -8.33
N TRP A 29 8.28 0.38 -7.08
CA TRP A 29 8.95 -0.84 -6.65
C TRP A 29 8.46 -2.07 -7.42
N ALA A 30 7.14 -2.24 -7.56
CA ALA A 30 6.55 -3.34 -8.31
C ALA A 30 6.94 -3.29 -9.80
N VAL A 31 7.00 -2.10 -10.41
CA VAL A 31 7.45 -1.90 -11.80
C VAL A 31 8.92 -2.26 -11.96
N VAL A 32 9.80 -1.73 -11.11
CA VAL A 32 11.25 -2.03 -11.14
C VAL A 32 11.48 -3.53 -11.02
N LEU A 33 10.82 -4.19 -10.05
CA LEU A 33 10.96 -5.63 -9.88
C LEU A 33 10.39 -6.40 -11.08
N THR A 34 9.27 -5.96 -11.65
CA THR A 34 8.67 -6.60 -12.83
C THR A 34 9.62 -6.54 -14.03
N LEU A 35 10.23 -5.37 -14.28
CA LEU A 35 11.20 -5.17 -15.34
C LEU A 35 12.49 -5.96 -15.10
N ALA A 36 12.98 -6.01 -13.86
CA ALA A 36 14.17 -6.78 -13.49
C ALA A 36 14.01 -8.29 -13.76
N TYR A 37 12.78 -8.81 -13.72
CA TYR A 37 12.45 -10.20 -14.08
C TYR A 37 12.06 -10.38 -15.56
N GLY A 38 12.23 -9.35 -16.40
CA GLY A 38 11.90 -9.41 -17.83
C GLY A 38 10.40 -9.56 -18.12
N ARG A 39 9.53 -9.08 -17.22
CA ARG A 39 8.07 -9.22 -17.35
C ARG A 39 7.41 -7.93 -17.82
N SER A 40 6.19 -8.06 -18.34
CA SER A 40 5.38 -6.93 -18.81
C SER A 40 4.77 -6.13 -17.67
N VAL A 41 4.95 -4.80 -17.70
CA VAL A 41 4.28 -3.86 -16.79
C VAL A 41 2.76 -3.83 -17.03
N THR A 42 2.32 -3.99 -18.28
CA THR A 42 0.89 -4.11 -18.60
C THR A 42 0.29 -5.33 -17.88
N ALA A 43 0.97 -6.48 -17.97
CA ALA A 43 0.53 -7.73 -17.34
C ALA A 43 0.55 -7.64 -15.80
N LEU A 44 1.50 -6.89 -15.20
CA LEU A 44 1.50 -6.60 -13.77
C LEU A 44 0.17 -5.97 -13.34
N TRP A 45 -0.20 -4.85 -13.98
CA TRP A 45 -1.38 -4.09 -13.59
C TRP A 45 -2.68 -4.81 -13.93
N GLN A 46 -2.74 -5.49 -15.07
CA GLN A 46 -3.87 -6.36 -15.41
C GLN A 46 -4.04 -7.50 -14.39
N GLY A 47 -2.94 -8.06 -13.88
CA GLY A 47 -2.95 -9.03 -12.80
C GLY A 47 -3.55 -8.47 -11.51
N VAL A 48 -3.22 -7.23 -11.15
CA VAL A 48 -3.83 -6.53 -10.00
C VAL A 48 -5.33 -6.33 -10.23
N ALA A 49 -5.74 -5.90 -11.43
CA ALA A 49 -7.16 -5.74 -11.78
C ALA A 49 -7.93 -7.07 -11.72
N ALA A 50 -7.29 -8.17 -12.12
CA ALA A 50 -7.92 -9.48 -12.17
C ALA A 50 -8.25 -10.06 -10.78
N VAL A 51 -7.64 -9.55 -9.71
CA VAL A 51 -7.92 -10.01 -8.34
C VAL A 51 -9.39 -9.79 -7.96
N PRO A 52 -9.94 -8.55 -8.00
CA PRO A 52 -11.35 -8.33 -7.70
C PRO A 52 -12.30 -8.53 -8.89
N PHE A 53 -11.83 -8.36 -10.14
CA PHE A 53 -12.71 -8.34 -11.32
C PHE A 53 -12.61 -9.59 -12.21
N GLY A 54 -11.78 -10.56 -11.82
CA GLY A 54 -11.63 -11.83 -12.52
C GLY A 54 -10.72 -11.77 -13.75
N ARG A 55 -10.50 -12.94 -14.34
CA ARG A 55 -9.46 -13.19 -15.36
C ARG A 55 -9.64 -12.41 -16.66
N ALA A 56 -10.85 -11.93 -16.97
CA ALA A 56 -11.10 -11.10 -18.16
C ALA A 56 -10.25 -9.82 -18.18
N MET A 57 -9.78 -9.33 -17.03
CA MET A 57 -8.88 -8.18 -16.97
C MET A 57 -7.48 -8.45 -17.55
N LEU A 58 -7.05 -9.72 -17.64
CA LEU A 58 -5.77 -10.12 -18.22
C LEU A 58 -5.68 -9.80 -19.72
N ASP A 59 -6.83 -9.80 -20.41
CA ASP A 59 -6.92 -9.50 -21.85
C ASP A 59 -7.44 -8.09 -22.13
N ALA A 60 -7.75 -7.30 -21.09
CA ALA A 60 -8.39 -5.99 -21.21
C ALA A 60 -7.46 -4.85 -21.66
N GLY A 61 -6.21 -5.15 -22.05
CA GLY A 61 -5.19 -4.19 -22.46
C GLY A 61 -5.06 -2.98 -21.51
N ALA A 62 -5.05 -1.78 -22.10
CA ALA A 62 -4.93 -0.52 -21.36
C ALA A 62 -6.02 -0.30 -20.31
N ARG A 63 -7.26 -0.78 -20.56
CA ARG A 63 -8.35 -0.69 -19.59
C ARG A 63 -8.02 -1.51 -18.34
N GLY A 64 -7.52 -2.73 -18.51
CA GLY A 64 -7.08 -3.57 -17.39
C GLY A 64 -5.92 -2.94 -16.62
N THR A 65 -4.97 -2.30 -17.31
CA THR A 65 -3.88 -1.55 -16.66
C THR A 65 -4.38 -0.39 -15.82
N LEU A 66 -5.27 0.46 -16.34
CA LEU A 66 -5.83 1.61 -15.62
C LEU A 66 -6.65 1.17 -14.39
N VAL A 67 -7.48 0.14 -14.56
CA VAL A 67 -8.25 -0.44 -13.45
C VAL A 67 -7.32 -1.02 -12.39
N GLY A 68 -6.26 -1.71 -12.79
CA GLY A 68 -5.28 -2.28 -11.88
C GLY A 68 -4.55 -1.24 -11.05
N LEU A 69 -4.16 -0.14 -11.70
CA LEU A 69 -3.56 1.01 -11.00
C LEU A 69 -4.57 1.64 -10.02
N GLY A 70 -5.84 1.78 -10.41
CA GLY A 70 -6.90 2.26 -9.54
C GLY A 70 -7.07 1.38 -8.29
N VAL A 71 -7.19 0.06 -8.48
CA VAL A 71 -7.28 -0.93 -7.39
C VAL A 71 -6.06 -0.83 -6.47
N HIS A 72 -4.86 -0.73 -7.05
CA HIS A 72 -3.61 -0.56 -6.29
C HIS A 72 -3.66 0.67 -5.36
N PHE A 73 -4.06 1.84 -5.88
CA PHE A 73 -4.19 3.04 -5.07
C PHE A 73 -5.31 2.94 -4.03
N CYS A 74 -6.42 2.24 -4.31
CA CYS A 74 -7.46 1.96 -3.30
C CYS A 74 -6.90 1.12 -2.14
N VAL A 75 -6.11 0.09 -2.43
CA VAL A 75 -5.45 -0.75 -1.41
C VAL A 75 -4.43 0.07 -0.61
N ALA A 76 -3.62 0.90 -1.27
CA ALA A 76 -2.68 1.79 -0.61
C ALA A 76 -3.38 2.79 0.33
N LEU A 77 -4.49 3.40 -0.12
CA LEU A 77 -5.33 4.27 0.71
C LEU A 77 -5.93 3.53 1.90
N TRP A 78 -6.41 2.30 1.71
CA TRP A 78 -6.97 1.48 2.79
C TRP A 78 -5.95 1.21 3.89
N TRP A 79 -4.75 0.73 3.54
CA TRP A 79 -3.71 0.46 4.53
C TRP A 79 -3.14 1.72 5.18
N SER A 80 -3.18 2.85 4.48
CA SER A 80 -2.90 4.17 5.05
C SER A 80 -3.94 4.57 6.09
N PHE A 81 -5.22 4.34 5.79
CA PHE A 81 -6.32 4.59 6.71
C PHE A 81 -6.18 3.76 7.97
N VAL A 82 -5.91 2.45 7.84
CA VAL A 82 -5.70 1.55 8.98
C VAL A 82 -4.58 2.05 9.89
N PHE A 83 -3.43 2.44 9.32
CA PHE A 83 -2.31 2.98 10.09
C PHE A 83 -2.68 4.29 10.79
N LEU A 84 -3.26 5.24 10.05
CA LEU A 84 -3.61 6.55 10.60
C LEU A 84 -4.68 6.44 11.68
N PHE A 85 -5.68 5.59 11.49
CA PHE A 85 -6.69 5.29 12.49
C PHE A 85 -6.03 4.75 13.77
N ALA A 86 -5.19 3.70 13.66
CA ALA A 86 -4.45 3.17 14.80
C ALA A 86 -3.56 4.24 15.47
N HIS A 87 -2.88 5.08 14.68
CA HIS A 87 -2.05 6.17 15.19
C HIS A 87 -2.88 7.24 15.93
N THR A 88 -4.09 7.55 15.47
CA THR A 88 -4.97 8.50 16.17
C THR A 88 -5.53 7.93 17.47
N GLN A 89 -5.81 6.64 17.52
CA GLN A 89 -6.39 6.01 18.71
C GLN A 89 -5.35 5.58 19.77
N SER A 90 -4.11 5.27 19.36
CA SER A 90 -3.09 4.73 20.28
C SER A 90 -2.00 5.73 20.65
N ALA A 91 -1.99 6.20 21.89
CA ALA A 91 -0.90 7.02 22.44
C ALA A 91 0.45 6.28 22.45
N ALA A 92 0.42 4.97 22.67
CA ALA A 92 1.61 4.11 22.64
C ALA A 92 2.23 4.09 21.25
N LEU A 93 1.41 3.92 20.19
CA LEU A 93 1.90 3.94 18.82
C LEU A 93 2.50 5.31 18.46
N ARG A 94 1.86 6.41 18.85
CA ARG A 94 2.41 7.77 18.66
C ARG A 94 3.76 7.95 19.34
N ARG A 95 3.90 7.50 20.59
CA ARG A 95 5.15 7.56 21.34
C ARG A 95 6.23 6.68 20.72
N LEU A 96 5.87 5.52 20.20
CA LEU A 96 6.81 4.61 19.54
C LEU A 96 7.37 5.25 18.26
N VAL A 97 6.49 5.73 17.37
CA VAL A 97 6.91 6.30 16.07
C VAL A 97 7.50 7.70 16.15
N SER A 98 7.52 8.34 17.33
CA SER A 98 8.15 9.66 17.51
C SER A 98 9.68 9.58 17.44
N THR A 99 10.26 8.41 17.73
CA THR A 99 11.69 8.16 17.59
C THR A 99 12.03 7.54 16.24
N THR A 100 13.25 7.75 15.73
CA THR A 100 13.72 7.10 14.49
C THR A 100 13.76 5.58 14.63
N GLY A 101 14.21 5.07 15.78
CA GLY A 101 14.26 3.63 16.05
C GLY A 101 12.86 2.99 16.09
N GLY A 102 11.92 3.58 16.82
CA GLY A 102 10.56 3.05 16.89
C GLY A 102 9.81 3.17 15.55
N MET A 103 10.08 4.21 14.76
CA MET A 103 9.62 4.28 13.38
C MET A 103 10.16 3.13 12.53
N ALA A 104 11.47 2.85 12.60
CA ALA A 104 12.08 1.75 11.85
C ALA A 104 11.47 0.39 12.24
N VAL A 105 11.25 0.15 13.55
CA VAL A 105 10.57 -1.06 14.04
C VAL A 105 9.15 -1.18 13.46
N VAL A 106 8.34 -0.12 13.56
CA VAL A 106 6.96 -0.16 13.06
C VAL A 106 6.94 -0.33 11.54
N ALA A 107 7.82 0.34 10.80
CA ALA A 107 7.93 0.17 9.34
C ALA A 107 8.30 -1.26 8.95
N SER A 108 9.30 -1.84 9.61
CA SER A 108 9.79 -3.20 9.37
C SER A 108 8.79 -4.29 9.73
N LEU A 109 7.78 -3.99 10.55
CA LEU A 109 6.71 -4.94 10.89
C LEU A 109 5.46 -4.70 10.06
N TYR A 110 5.03 -3.44 9.94
CA TYR A 110 3.76 -3.09 9.30
C TYR A 110 3.77 -3.33 7.79
N GLY A 111 4.86 -2.97 7.10
CA GLY A 111 4.99 -3.24 5.67
C GLY A 111 4.90 -4.73 5.32
N PRO A 112 5.74 -5.60 5.93
CA PRO A 112 5.66 -7.05 5.72
C PRO A 112 4.32 -7.65 6.16
N ALA A 113 3.70 -7.13 7.23
CA ALA A 113 2.35 -7.56 7.61
C ALA A 113 1.32 -7.27 6.52
N ILE A 114 1.35 -6.09 5.89
CA ILE A 114 0.50 -5.76 4.73
C ILE A 114 0.72 -6.77 3.60
N TRP A 115 1.98 -7.05 3.24
CA TRP A 115 2.28 -8.02 2.19
C TRP A 115 1.76 -9.41 2.53
N CYS A 116 1.93 -9.87 3.76
CA CYS A 116 1.39 -11.16 4.21
C CYS A 116 -0.13 -11.19 4.13
N VAL A 117 -0.83 -10.15 4.59
CA VAL A 117 -2.31 -10.11 4.49
C VAL A 117 -2.75 -10.10 3.03
N MET A 118 -2.15 -9.27 2.19
CA MET A 118 -2.53 -9.19 0.78
C MET A 118 -2.22 -10.50 0.04
N SER A 119 -1.02 -11.03 0.22
CA SER A 119 -0.56 -12.19 -0.53
C SER A 119 -1.02 -13.52 0.04
N LEU A 120 -1.26 -13.68 1.34
CA LEU A 120 -1.63 -14.97 1.94
C LEU A 120 -3.13 -15.07 2.26
N LEU A 121 -3.83 -13.94 2.38
CA LEU A 121 -5.25 -13.93 2.70
C LEU A 121 -6.09 -13.33 1.57
N VAL A 122 -5.92 -12.04 1.27
CA VAL A 122 -6.82 -11.32 0.35
C VAL A 122 -6.78 -11.90 -1.06
N ILE A 123 -5.60 -11.96 -1.68
CA ILE A 123 -5.46 -12.46 -3.06
C ILE A 123 -5.89 -13.93 -3.17
N PRO A 124 -5.44 -14.86 -2.30
CA PRO A 124 -5.89 -16.24 -2.37
C PRO A 124 -7.38 -16.43 -2.18
N VAL A 125 -8.00 -15.69 -1.26
CA VAL A 125 -9.45 -15.75 -1.05
C VAL A 125 -10.22 -15.24 -2.27
N MET A 126 -9.79 -14.13 -2.87
CA MET A 126 -10.49 -13.53 -4.01
C MET A 126 -10.26 -14.29 -5.33
N THR A 127 -9.11 -14.95 -5.49
CA THR A 127 -8.75 -15.66 -6.73
C THR A 127 -8.92 -17.18 -6.64
N HIS A 128 -9.27 -17.70 -5.46
CA HIS A 128 -9.31 -19.14 -5.15
C HIS A 128 -8.04 -19.90 -5.54
N THR A 129 -6.90 -19.21 -5.53
CA THR A 129 -5.60 -19.74 -5.95
C THR A 129 -4.60 -19.56 -4.81
N PRO A 130 -3.98 -20.63 -4.30
CA PRO A 130 -3.03 -20.52 -3.20
C PRO A 130 -1.76 -19.78 -3.63
N THR A 131 -1.16 -19.06 -2.69
CA THR A 131 0.08 -18.33 -2.94
C THR A 131 1.28 -19.25 -2.96
N VAL A 132 2.06 -19.15 -4.03
CA VAL A 132 3.34 -19.84 -4.15
C VAL A 132 4.44 -18.94 -3.61
N ILE A 133 5.12 -19.42 -2.57
CA ILE A 133 6.27 -18.72 -1.98
C ILE A 133 7.49 -18.92 -2.87
N THR A 134 7.89 -17.86 -3.55
CA THR A 134 9.05 -17.82 -4.44
C THR A 134 10.11 -16.86 -3.93
N VAL A 135 11.32 -16.88 -4.49
CA VAL A 135 12.35 -15.86 -4.21
C VAL A 135 11.79 -14.44 -4.44
N ARG A 136 11.01 -14.25 -5.50
CA ARG A 136 10.34 -12.96 -5.78
C ARG A 136 9.37 -12.57 -4.66
N TRP A 137 8.64 -13.53 -4.09
CA TRP A 137 7.74 -13.28 -2.97
C TRP A 137 8.52 -12.83 -1.72
N VAL A 138 9.67 -13.45 -1.44
CA VAL A 138 10.54 -13.06 -0.31
C VAL A 138 11.15 -11.67 -0.53
N ILE A 139 11.61 -11.38 -1.75
CA ILE A 139 12.09 -10.03 -2.12
C ILE A 139 10.98 -9.00 -1.93
N GLN A 140 9.75 -9.32 -2.33
CA GLN A 140 8.60 -8.45 -2.08
C GLN A 140 8.34 -8.26 -0.58
N LEU A 141 8.35 -9.33 0.21
CA LEU A 141 8.18 -9.27 1.67
C LEU A 141 9.20 -8.30 2.31
N CYS A 142 10.48 -8.46 1.97
CA CYS A 142 11.54 -7.58 2.47
C CYS A 142 11.39 -6.14 1.92
N GLY A 143 11.07 -6.01 0.63
CA GLY A 143 10.84 -4.73 -0.02
C GLY A 143 9.70 -3.95 0.61
N HIS A 144 8.65 -4.62 1.10
CA HIS A 144 7.52 -3.95 1.74
C HIS A 144 7.89 -3.26 3.05
N ALA A 145 8.92 -3.70 3.78
CA ALA A 145 9.43 -2.93 4.93
C ALA A 145 9.90 -1.52 4.50
N LEU A 146 10.59 -1.44 3.36
CA LEU A 146 11.26 -0.23 2.89
C LEU A 146 10.37 0.63 1.98
N PHE A 147 9.67 0.03 1.05
CA PHE A 147 8.89 0.72 0.01
C PHE A 147 7.42 0.90 0.35
N VAL A 148 6.93 0.22 1.39
CA VAL A 148 5.56 0.39 1.91
C VAL A 148 5.61 0.92 3.34
N GLY A 149 6.12 0.12 4.27
CA GLY A 149 6.13 0.41 5.71
C GLY A 149 6.76 1.76 6.04
N LEU A 150 7.98 2.02 5.57
CA LEU A 150 8.68 3.28 5.87
C LEU A 150 7.93 4.52 5.33
N PRO A 151 7.50 4.59 4.05
CA PRO A 151 6.65 5.68 3.56
C PRO A 151 5.35 5.87 4.36
N ILE A 152 4.67 4.78 4.76
CA ILE A 152 3.45 4.88 5.58
C ILE A 152 3.76 5.58 6.89
N VAL A 153 4.73 5.07 7.65
CA VAL A 153 4.99 5.56 9.00
C VAL A 153 5.56 6.97 8.94
N TRP A 154 6.43 7.27 7.97
CA TRP A 154 7.08 8.56 7.81
C TRP A 154 6.11 9.68 7.44
N THR A 155 5.29 9.47 6.40
CA THR A 155 4.29 10.46 5.98
C THR A 155 3.16 10.51 6.99
N GLY A 156 2.74 9.33 7.45
CA GLY A 156 1.68 9.14 8.40
C GLY A 156 1.97 9.88 9.68
N ARG A 157 3.13 9.79 10.32
CA ARG A 157 3.35 10.42 11.65
C ARG A 157 3.38 11.96 11.68
N ARG A 158 3.53 12.64 10.54
CA ARG A 158 3.70 14.10 10.50
C ARG A 158 2.36 14.83 10.68
N THR A 159 2.29 15.70 11.68
CA THR A 159 1.07 16.44 12.07
C THR A 159 1.04 17.91 11.62
N HIS A 160 2.16 18.49 11.18
CA HIS A 160 2.25 19.90 10.78
C HIS A 160 2.73 20.02 9.34
N TRP A 161 1.94 20.73 8.54
CA TRP A 161 2.30 21.31 7.26
C TRP A 161 1.60 22.65 7.14
#